data_AF-A0A8T6V0C2-F1
#
_entry.id   AF-A0A8T6V0C2-F1
#
_cell.length_a   1.000
_cell.length_b   1.000
_cell.length_c   1.000
_cell.angle_alpha   90.00
_cell.angle_beta   90.00
_cell.angle_gamma   90.00
#
_symmetry.space_group_name_H-M   'P 1'
#
loop_
_entity.id
_entity.type
_entity.pdbx_description
1 polymer ?
#
loop_
_entity_poly.entity_id
_entity_poly.type
_entity_poly.pdbx_seq_one_letter_code
_entity_poly.pdbx_strand_id
1 'polypeptide(L)'
;MGEIPIYLQGLPLPYPKASKSVLEVLTAALGIEIETEEIDTVIESSEREVEALYTRFPVEIREQLDKLKHLDYTRPSEPRTITEEDKKRILDDIDKFFKKESKED
;
A
#
# COMPACT_ATOMS: atom_id res chain seq x y z
N MET A 1 3.96 -0.80 -5.89
CA MET A 1 4.70 -0.20 -4.76
C MET A 1 4.67 -1.23 -3.64
N GLY A 2 5.72 -1.32 -2.81
CA GLY A 2 5.77 -2.34 -1.76
C GLY A 2 4.77 -2.05 -0.66
N GLU A 3 3.55 -2.58 -0.81
CA GLU A 3 2.45 -2.37 0.13
C GLU A 3 2.78 -2.97 1.50
N ILE A 4 2.60 -2.16 2.54
CA ILE A 4 2.81 -2.56 3.94
C ILE A 4 1.44 -2.88 4.54
N PRO A 5 1.21 -4.08 5.06
CA PRO A 5 -0.03 -4.41 5.75
C PRO A 5 -0.31 -3.43 6.89
N ILE A 6 -1.53 -2.86 6.91
CA ILE A 6 -1.89 -1.78 7.85
C ILE A 6 -1.71 -2.15 9.32
N TYR A 7 -1.86 -3.43 9.66
CA TYR A 7 -1.69 -3.94 11.02
C TYR A 7 -0.23 -4.07 11.46
N LEU A 8 0.74 -3.82 10.56
CA LEU A 8 2.16 -3.68 10.92
C LEU A 8 2.53 -2.22 11.24
N GLN A 9 1.64 -1.26 10.93
CA GLN A 9 1.91 0.16 11.14
C GLN A 9 2.11 0.46 12.64
N GLY A 10 3.18 1.18 12.97
CA GLY A 10 3.50 1.57 14.35
C GLY A 10 4.21 0.50 15.18
N LEU A 11 4.43 -0.70 14.64
CA LEU A 11 5.28 -1.70 15.26
C LEU A 11 6.73 -1.51 14.81
N PRO A 12 7.72 -1.73 15.70
CA PRO A 12 9.13 -1.70 15.34
C PRO A 12 9.55 -3.02 14.64
N LEU A 13 8.72 -3.49 13.70
CA LEU A 13 8.96 -4.71 12.93
C LEU A 13 9.47 -4.34 11.54
N PRO A 14 10.62 -4.87 11.10
CA PRO A 14 11.10 -4.66 9.75
C PRO A 14 10.17 -5.37 8.75
N TYR A 15 9.95 -4.75 7.59
CA TYR A 15 9.17 -5.33 6.49
C TYR A 15 9.95 -5.18 5.16
N PRO A 16 10.97 -6.03 4.93
CA PRO A 16 11.96 -5.87 3.85
C PRO A 16 11.35 -5.93 2.45
N LYS A 17 10.18 -6.56 2.29
CA LYS A 17 9.43 -6.62 1.04
C LYS A 17 9.11 -5.22 0.50
N ALA A 18 8.79 -4.27 1.39
CA ALA A 18 8.54 -2.89 0.98
C ALA A 18 9.81 -2.22 0.42
N SER A 19 10.94 -2.38 1.11
CA SER A 19 12.23 -1.86 0.66
C SER A 19 12.69 -2.52 -0.64
N LYS A 20 12.49 -3.83 -0.83
CA LYS A 20 12.81 -4.53 -2.07
C LYS A 20 12.03 -3.96 -3.26
N SER A 21 10.72 -3.74 -3.11
CA SER A 21 9.92 -3.14 -4.19
C SER A 21 10.37 -1.74 -4.58
N VAL A 22 10.87 -0.94 -3.63
CA VAL A 22 11.47 0.37 -3.95
C VAL A 22 12.79 0.18 -4.69
N LEU A 23 13.63 -0.74 -4.24
CA LEU A 23 14.90 -1.06 -4.88
C LEU A 23 14.71 -1.50 -6.32
N GLU A 24 13.75 -2.39 -6.60
CA GLU A 24 13.40 -2.86 -7.95
C GLU A 24 13.02 -1.71 -8.90
N VAL A 25 12.30 -0.71 -8.41
CA VAL A 25 11.95 0.47 -9.22
C VAL A 25 13.19 1.32 -9.50
N LEU A 26 14.05 1.52 -8.51
CA LEU A 26 15.27 2.33 -8.66
C LEU A 26 16.29 1.65 -9.58
N THR A 27 16.49 0.34 -9.44
CA THR A 27 17.40 -0.43 -10.31
C THR A 27 16.93 -0.41 -11.76
N ALA A 28 15.63 -0.60 -11.99
CA ALA A 28 15.02 -0.47 -13.31
C ALA A 28 15.19 0.94 -13.89
N ALA A 29 14.97 1.99 -13.09
CA ALA A 29 15.10 3.37 -13.54
C ALA A 29 16.55 3.78 -13.86
N LEU A 30 17.53 3.22 -13.13
CA LEU A 30 18.95 3.53 -13.28
C LEU A 30 19.67 2.59 -14.26
N GLY A 31 19.03 1.48 -14.67
CA GLY A 31 19.66 0.45 -15.51
C GLY A 31 20.78 -0.30 -14.78
N ILE A 32 20.66 -0.45 -13.46
CA ILE A 32 21.66 -1.13 -12.62
C ILE A 32 21.13 -2.51 -12.25
N GLU A 33 21.90 -3.56 -12.48
CA GLU A 33 21.60 -4.88 -11.92
C GLU A 33 22.17 -5.00 -10.51
N ILE A 34 21.32 -5.50 -9.60
CA ILE A 34 21.69 -5.80 -8.21
C ILE A 34 21.16 -7.19 -7.89
N GLU A 35 22.00 -8.01 -7.27
CA GLU A 35 21.61 -9.30 -6.74
C GLU A 35 20.75 -9.10 -5.48
N THR A 36 19.56 -9.73 -5.43
CA THR A 36 18.60 -9.55 -4.33
C THR A 36 18.22 -10.86 -3.63
N GLU A 37 18.95 -11.94 -3.89
CA GLU A 37 18.66 -13.29 -3.35
C GLU A 37 18.73 -13.34 -1.82
N GLU A 38 19.68 -12.63 -1.21
CA GLU A 38 19.76 -12.53 0.25
C GLU A 38 18.54 -11.81 0.84
N ILE A 39 18.05 -10.76 0.15
CA ILE A 39 16.86 -10.01 0.57
C ILE A 39 15.63 -10.92 0.52
N ASP A 40 15.53 -11.79 -0.50
CA ASP A 40 14.44 -12.75 -0.61
C ASP A 40 14.39 -13.73 0.55
N THR A 41 15.55 -14.21 1.01
CA THR A 41 15.63 -15.08 2.18
C THR A 41 15.11 -14.38 3.45
N VAL A 42 15.44 -13.10 3.63
CA VAL A 42 14.95 -12.31 4.77
C VAL A 42 13.44 -12.05 4.64
N ILE A 43 12.94 -11.77 3.42
CA ILE A 43 11.51 -11.62 3.15
C ILE A 43 10.75 -12.89 3.56
N GLU A 44 11.20 -14.08 3.17
CA GLU A 44 10.53 -15.33 3.55
C GLU A 44 10.39 -15.49 5.07
N SER A 45 11.44 -15.14 5.83
CA SER A 45 11.37 -15.16 7.29
C SER A 45 10.38 -14.15 7.85
N SER A 46 10.40 -12.92 7.34
CA SER A 46 9.52 -11.84 7.77
C SER A 46 8.05 -12.15 7.44
N GLU A 47 7.74 -12.66 6.26
CA GLU A 47 6.36 -13.02 5.87
C GLU A 47 5.79 -14.13 6.77
N ARG A 48 6.63 -15.09 7.20
CA ARG A 48 6.21 -16.12 8.18
C ARG A 48 5.86 -15.50 9.54
N GLU A 49 6.62 -14.52 10.00
CA GLU A 49 6.33 -13.81 11.25
C GLU A 49 5.05 -12.96 11.13
N VAL A 50 4.87 -12.28 10.00
CA VAL A 50 3.67 -11.51 9.69
C VAL A 50 2.42 -12.41 9.69
N GLU A 51 2.49 -13.59 9.07
CA GLU A 51 1.39 -14.57 9.08
C GLU A 51 1.13 -15.11 10.50
N ALA A 52 2.18 -15.38 11.28
CA ALA A 52 2.05 -15.78 12.67
C ALA A 52 1.40 -14.69 13.55
N LEU A 53 1.65 -13.41 13.27
CA LEU A 53 0.97 -12.30 13.91
C LEU A 53 -0.50 -12.24 13.47
N TYR A 54 -0.75 -12.35 12.16
CA TYR A 54 -2.09 -12.31 11.58
C TYR A 54 -3.01 -13.36 12.21
N THR A 55 -2.53 -14.60 12.31
CA THR A 55 -3.29 -15.73 12.88
C THR A 55 -3.59 -15.61 14.37
N ARG A 56 -2.86 -14.76 15.11
CA ARG A 56 -3.11 -14.49 16.53
C ARG A 56 -4.25 -13.50 16.76
N PHE A 57 -4.67 -12.75 15.74
CA PHE A 57 -5.80 -11.84 15.90
C PHE A 57 -7.12 -12.60 16.10
N PRO A 58 -8.05 -12.06 16.90
CA PRO A 58 -9.42 -12.55 16.97
C PRO A 58 -10.04 -12.65 15.57
N VAL A 59 -10.96 -13.60 15.38
CA VAL A 59 -11.58 -13.87 14.06
C VAL A 59 -12.28 -12.63 13.51
N GLU A 60 -12.92 -11.83 14.37
CA GLU A 60 -13.64 -10.61 14.00
C GLU A 60 -12.69 -9.56 13.42
N ILE A 61 -11.48 -9.44 13.98
CA ILE A 61 -10.46 -8.51 13.50
C ILE A 61 -9.90 -9.00 12.16
N ARG A 62 -9.64 -10.30 12.03
CA ARG A 62 -9.18 -10.89 10.77
C ARG A 62 -10.19 -10.68 9.64
N GLU A 63 -11.48 -10.87 9.91
CA GLU A 63 -12.54 -10.59 8.94
C GLU A 63 -12.58 -9.12 8.50
N GLN A 64 -12.35 -8.18 9.42
CA GLN A 64 -12.24 -6.76 9.08
C GLN A 64 -10.99 -6.47 8.23
N LEU A 65 -9.84 -7.04 8.60
CA LEU A 65 -8.59 -6.90 7.85
C LEU A 65 -8.70 -7.51 6.45
N ASP A 66 -9.37 -8.66 6.31
CA ASP A 66 -9.59 -9.30 5.01
C ASP A 66 -10.46 -8.44 4.11
N LYS A 67 -11.48 -7.74 4.64
CA LYS A 67 -12.25 -6.77 3.84
C LYS A 67 -11.38 -5.64 3.30
N LEU A 68 -10.37 -5.20 4.05
CA LEU A 68 -9.42 -4.17 3.61
C LEU A 68 -8.52 -4.69 2.48
N LYS A 69 -8.01 -5.94 2.58
CA LYS A 69 -7.25 -6.58 1.49
C LYS A 69 -8.05 -6.56 0.17
N HIS A 70 -9.35 -6.82 0.23
CA HIS A 70 -10.18 -6.84 -0.98
C HIS A 70 -10.40 -5.46 -1.58
N LEU A 71 -10.43 -4.37 -0.80
CA LEU A 71 -10.62 -3.02 -1.34
C LEU A 71 -9.44 -2.56 -2.20
N ASP A 72 -8.22 -2.95 -1.83
CA ASP A 72 -7.01 -2.64 -2.60
C ASP A 72 -6.86 -3.56 -3.84
N TYR A 73 -7.26 -4.83 -3.75
CA TYR A 73 -7.18 -5.79 -4.87
C TYR A 73 -8.36 -5.70 -5.88
N THR A 74 -9.56 -5.27 -5.45
CA THR A 74 -10.78 -5.25 -6.31
C THR A 74 -11.03 -3.94 -7.03
N ARG A 75 -10.13 -2.96 -6.93
CA ARG A 75 -9.93 -2.03 -8.04
C ARG A 75 -8.74 -2.53 -8.85
N PRO A 76 -8.94 -3.46 -9.81
CA PRO A 76 -8.20 -3.30 -11.03
C PRO A 76 -8.56 -1.90 -11.51
N SER A 77 -7.68 -0.93 -11.31
CA SER A 77 -7.59 0.19 -12.21
C SER A 77 -7.20 -0.41 -13.56
N GLU A 78 -8.17 -1.02 -14.25
CA GLU A 78 -8.21 -0.81 -15.69
C GLU A 78 -7.96 0.70 -15.85
N PRO A 79 -6.96 1.13 -16.62
CA PRO A 79 -6.78 2.54 -16.92
C PRO A 79 -8.02 2.99 -17.70
N ARG A 80 -9.09 3.31 -16.97
CA ARG A 80 -10.23 4.00 -17.51
C ARG A 80 -9.73 5.42 -17.76
N THR A 81 -9.74 5.81 -19.02
CA THR A 81 -9.59 7.20 -19.42
C THR A 81 -10.52 8.04 -18.55
N ILE A 82 -9.96 9.01 -17.82
CA ILE A 82 -10.73 9.91 -16.97
C ILE A 82 -11.86 10.51 -17.81
N THR A 83 -13.11 10.21 -17.45
CA THR A 83 -14.27 10.74 -18.16
C THR A 83 -14.50 12.21 -17.81
N GLU A 84 -15.29 12.94 -18.61
CA GLU A 84 -15.60 14.35 -18.33
C GLU A 84 -16.35 14.51 -16.99
N GLU A 85 -17.22 13.55 -16.63
CA GLU A 85 -17.84 13.49 -15.30
C GLU A 85 -16.80 13.34 -14.17
N ASP A 86 -15.78 12.51 -14.35
CA ASP A 86 -14.72 12.33 -13.35
C ASP A 86 -13.92 13.62 -13.18
N LYS A 87 -13.59 14.33 -14.27
CA LYS A 87 -12.91 15.64 -14.20
C LYS A 87 -13.72 16.65 -13.42
N LYS A 88 -15.03 16.73 -13.69
CA LYS A 88 -15.92 17.68 -13.00
C LYS A 88 -15.99 17.38 -11.51
N ARG A 89 -16.08 16.10 -11.14
CA ARG A 89 -16.11 15.68 -9.73
C ARG A 89 -14.79 15.99 -9.02
N ILE A 90 -13.66 15.69 -9.65
CA ILE A 90 -12.33 15.97 -9.08
C ILE A 90 -12.15 17.49 -8.84
N LEU A 91 -12.57 18.32 -9.80
CA LEU A 91 -12.48 19.78 -9.66
C LEU A 91 -13.39 20.31 -8.53
N ASP A 92 -14.58 19.75 -8.35
CA ASP A 92 -15.50 20.13 -7.27
C ASP A 92 -14.96 19.70 -5.89
N ASP A 93 -14.38 18.50 -5.80
CA ASP A 93 -13.73 18.00 -4.60
C ASP A 93 -12.51 18.87 -4.20
N ILE A 94 -11.71 19.31 -5.19
CA ILE A 94 -10.59 20.24 -4.99
C ILE A 94 -11.08 21.60 -4.49
N ASP A 95 -12.08 22.20 -5.16
CA ASP A 95 -12.64 23.51 -4.78
C ASP A 95 -13.23 23.48 -3.36
N LYS A 96 -13.92 22.40 -3.00
CA LYS A 96 -14.46 22.19 -1.66
C LYS A 96 -13.38 22.03 -0.60
N PHE A 97 -12.27 21.38 -0.93
CA PHE A 97 -11.13 21.21 -0.02
C PHE A 97 -10.49 22.57 0.31
N PHE A 98 -10.16 23.37 -0.69
CA PHE A 98 -9.56 24.70 -0.51
C PHE A 98 -10.52 25.74 0.11
N LYS A 99 -11.83 25.61 -0.14
CA LYS A 99 -12.86 26.43 0.54
C LYS A 99 -13.07 26.05 2.01
N LYS A 100 -12.67 24.85 2.42
CA LYS A 100 -12.73 24.42 3.82
C LYS A 100 -11.57 24.98 4.64
N GLU A 101 -10.38 25.09 4.05
CA GLU A 101 -9.19 25.67 4.69
C GLU A 101 -9.31 27.20 4.91
N SER A 102 -10.19 27.87 4.17
CA SER A 102 -10.41 29.33 4.27
C SER A 102 -11.52 29.73 5.27
N LYS A 103 -11.96 28.80 6.12
CA LYS A 103 -12.98 29.04 7.17
C LYS A 103 -12.50 28.64 8.58
N GLU A 104 -11.24 28.87 8.88
CA GLU A 104 -10.76 29.06 10.25
C GLU A 104 -10.08 30.44 10.34
N ASP A 105 -10.89 31.44 10.73
CA ASP A 105 -10.49 32.71 11.34
C ASP A 105 -11.54 33.06 12.41
#